data_AF-A0A1F1KKC8-F1
#
_entry.id   AF-A0A1F1KKC8-F1
#
_cell.length_a   1.000
_cell.length_b   1.000
_cell.length_c   1.000
_cell.angle_alpha   90.00
_cell.angle_beta   90.00
_cell.angle_gamma   90.00
#
_symmetry.space_group_name_H-M   'P 1'
#
loop_
_entity.id
_entity.type
_entity.pdbx_description
1 polymer ?
#
loop_
_entity_poly.entity_id
_entity_poly.type
_entity_poly.pdbx_seq_one_letter_code
_entity_poly.pdbx_strand_id
1 'polypeptide(L)' 'MAAGVASGGTQLGGYPYFTQSDPRDQDQGPERVLLFQLDSDSAGVTVGDAGVMGFFVPVEDLARGDLRRVGMSWDCC' A
#
# COMPACT_ATOMS: atom_id res chain seq x y z
N MET A 1 0.36 18.49 18.83
CA MET A 1 1.51 18.28 17.94
C MET A 1 1.23 16.99 17.18
N ALA A 2 0.64 17.07 15.98
CA ALA A 2 0.50 15.89 15.14
C ALA A 2 1.89 15.60 14.57
N ALA A 3 2.44 14.42 14.86
CA ALA A 3 3.64 13.96 14.18
C ALA A 3 3.31 13.92 12.67
N GLY A 4 4.06 14.67 11.87
CA GLY A 4 3.96 14.56 10.42
C GLY A 4 4.32 13.13 10.04
N VAL A 5 3.37 12.39 9.46
CA VAL A 5 3.65 11.10 8.87
C VAL A 5 4.63 11.34 7.72
N ALA A 6 5.81 10.73 7.80
CA ALA A 6 6.76 10.78 6.70
C ALA A 6 6.10 10.18 5.46
N SER A 7 6.25 10.83 4.30
CA SER A 7 5.86 10.23 3.02
C SER A 7 6.88 9.14 2.68
N GLY A 8 6.56 7.90 3.03
CA GLY A 8 7.41 6.73 2.81
C GLY A 8 7.70 5.94 4.09
N GLY A 9 7.92 4.64 3.93
CA GLY A 9 8.20 3.67 4.97
C GLY A 9 7.16 2.55 5.07
N THR A 10 7.62 1.38 5.52
CA THR A 10 6.77 0.22 5.82
C THR A 10 5.74 0.57 6.89
N GLN A 11 4.46 0.36 6.59
CA GLN A 11 3.33 0.77 7.45
C GLN A 11 2.13 -0.17 7.37
N LEU A 12 1.31 -0.16 8.42
CA LEU A 12 0.00 -0.83 8.49
C LEU A 12 -1.11 0.22 8.42
N GLY A 13 -2.03 0.08 7.48
CA GLY A 13 -3.06 1.10 7.24
C GLY A 13 -2.47 2.44 6.79
N GLY A 14 -3.26 3.51 6.96
CA GLY A 14 -2.84 4.87 6.61
C GLY A 14 -3.03 5.21 5.14
N TYR A 15 -2.29 6.22 4.69
CA TYR A 15 -2.30 6.67 3.29
C TYR A 15 -1.13 6.01 2.54
N PRO A 16 -1.39 5.36 1.40
CA PRO A 16 -0.35 4.71 0.63
C PRO A 16 0.60 5.72 -0.03
N TYR A 17 1.84 5.28 -0.20
CA TYR A 17 2.85 5.92 -1.03
C TYR A 17 3.06 5.09 -2.31
N PHE A 18 3.32 5.79 -3.41
CA PHE A 18 3.61 5.22 -4.73
C PHE A 18 4.80 5.99 -5.32
N THR A 19 5.73 5.30 -5.98
CA THR A 19 6.77 5.99 -6.75
C THR A 19 6.27 6.47 -8.11
N GLN A 20 5.21 5.83 -8.61
CA GLN A 20 4.54 6.15 -9.87
C GLN A 20 3.09 6.59 -9.60
N SER A 21 2.12 6.07 -10.36
CA SER A 21 0.70 6.42 -10.23
C SER A 21 -0.04 5.44 -9.33
N ASP A 22 -1.05 5.93 -8.62
CA ASP A 22 -1.94 5.05 -7.85
C ASP A 22 -2.70 4.11 -8.80
N PRO A 23 -2.51 2.78 -8.69
CA PRO A 23 -3.16 1.82 -9.59
C PRO A 23 -4.68 1.78 -9.40
N ARG A 24 -5.21 2.37 -8.32
CA ARG A 24 -6.65 2.46 -8.04
C ARG A 24 -7.34 3.57 -8.83
N ASP A 25 -6.61 4.51 -9.42
CA ASP A 25 -7.20 5.62 -10.19
C ASP A 25 -8.04 5.17 -11.39
N GLN A 26 -7.78 3.96 -11.91
CA GLN A 26 -8.52 3.35 -13.01
C GLN A 26 -9.39 2.16 -12.55
N ASP A 27 -9.39 1.82 -11.26
CA ASP A 27 -10.17 0.70 -10.73
C ASP A 27 -11.65 1.11 -10.63
N GLN A 28 -12.53 0.38 -11.32
CA GLN A 28 -13.99 0.53 -11.23
C GLN A 28 -14.60 -0.39 -10.17
N GLY A 29 -13.77 -1.10 -9.41
CA GLY A 29 -14.14 -2.02 -8.35
C GLY A 29 -14.58 -1.33 -7.04
N PRO A 30 -14.80 -2.12 -5.98
CA PRO A 30 -15.14 -1.58 -4.66
C PRO A 30 -14.01 -0.71 -4.12
N GLU A 31 -14.35 0.24 -3.23
CA GLU A 31 -13.36 1.04 -2.52
C GLU A 31 -12.39 0.15 -1.74
N ARG A 32 -11.09 0.35 -1.97
CA ARG A 32 -10.03 -0.40 -1.29
C ARG A 32 -9.15 0.53 -0.45
N VAL A 33 -8.88 0.09 0.77
CA VAL A 33 -7.99 0.76 1.71
C VAL A 33 -6.66 0.03 1.81
N LEU A 34 -5.60 0.76 2.17
CA LEU A 34 -4.30 0.18 2.46
C LEU A 34 -4.42 -0.73 3.69
N LEU A 35 -4.02 -1.99 3.54
CA LEU A 35 -3.84 -2.92 4.64
C LEU A 35 -2.42 -2.87 5.15
N PHE A 36 -1.45 -2.95 4.22
CA PHE A 36 -0.03 -3.00 4.51
C PHE A 36 0.76 -2.41 3.34
N GLN A 37 1.82 -1.68 3.64
CA GLN A 37 2.81 -1.21 2.68
C GLN A 37 4.19 -1.67 3.12
N LEU A 38 4.98 -2.16 2.16
CA LEU A 38 6.36 -2.57 2.34
C LEU A 38 7.25 -1.73 1.41
N ASP A 39 8.13 -0.95 2.00
CA ASP A 39 9.10 -0.15 1.26
C ASP A 39 10.41 -0.92 1.11
N SER A 40 11.14 -0.64 0.02
CA SER A 40 12.55 -1.02 -0.05
C SER A 40 13.33 -0.36 1.09
N ASP A 41 14.24 -1.11 1.69
CA ASP A 41 15.06 -0.61 2.80
C ASP A 41 16.49 -1.17 2.77
N SER A 42 17.34 -0.63 3.64
CA SER A 42 18.71 -1.09 3.80
C SER A 42 18.83 -2.38 4.63
N ALA A 43 17.73 -2.88 5.20
CA ALA A 43 17.69 -4.08 6.03
C ALA A 43 17.50 -5.38 5.21
N GLY A 44 17.33 -5.25 3.89
CA GLY A 44 17.32 -6.37 2.95
C GLY A 44 16.05 -6.51 2.13
N VAL A 45 15.13 -5.54 2.21
CA VAL A 45 13.97 -5.50 1.31
C VAL A 45 14.30 -4.67 0.08
N THR A 46 14.11 -5.24 -1.11
CA THR A 46 14.24 -4.51 -2.38
C THR A 46 13.07 -4.85 -3.29
N VAL A 47 12.27 -3.84 -3.60
CA VAL A 47 11.15 -3.90 -4.54
C VAL A 47 11.60 -3.23 -5.83
N GLY A 48 12.00 -4.01 -6.84
CA GLY A 48 12.51 -3.47 -8.10
C GLY A 48 13.75 -2.59 -7.90
N ASP A 49 13.76 -1.38 -8.49
CA ASP A 49 14.79 -0.36 -8.27
C ASP A 49 14.40 0.56 -7.10
N ALA A 50 14.51 0.05 -5.88
CA ALA A 50 14.22 0.76 -4.63
C ALA A 50 12.78 1.35 -4.51
N GLY A 51 11.79 0.59 -4.97
CA GLY A 51 10.38 0.95 -4.97
C GLY A 51 9.59 0.54 -3.72
N VAL A 52 8.27 0.48 -3.86
CA VAL A 52 7.29 0.20 -2.80
C VAL A 52 6.24 -0.83 -3.25
N MET A 53 5.75 -1.64 -2.31
CA MET A 53 4.70 -2.62 -2.52
C MET A 53 3.52 -2.36 -1.57
N GLY A 54 2.32 -2.19 -2.12
CA GLY A 54 1.09 -1.95 -1.38
C GLY A 54 0.11 -3.12 -1.47
N PHE A 55 -0.54 -3.42 -0.35
CA PHE A 55 -1.60 -4.42 -0.22
C PHE A 55 -2.92 -3.75 0.12
N PHE A 56 -3.94 -3.96 -0.71
CA PHE A 56 -5.21 -3.23 -0.64
C PHE A 56 -6.40 -4.16 -0.50
N VAL A 57 -7.25 -3.90 0.47
CA VAL A 57 -8.42 -4.73 0.80
C VAL A 57 -9.71 -3.93 0.62
N PRO A 58 -10.80 -4.51 0.07
CA PRO A 58 -12.10 -3.85 0.07
C PRO A 58 -12.53 -3.48 1.49
N VAL A 59 -13.10 -2.28 1.68
CA VAL A 59 -13.49 -1.78 3.01
C VAL A 59 -14.45 -2.75 3.71
N GLU A 60 -15.41 -3.31 2.97
CA GLU A 60 -16.39 -4.24 3.51
C GLU A 60 -15.79 -5.57 3.95
N ASP A 61 -14.69 -5.99 3.32
CA ASP A 61 -13.95 -7.22 3.64
C ASP A 61 -13.13 -7.04 4.92
N LEU A 62 -12.45 -5.89 5.04
CA LEU A 62 -11.70 -5.54 6.23
C LEU A 62 -12.59 -5.51 7.48
N ALA A 63 -13.80 -4.96 7.36
CA ALA A 63 -14.78 -4.94 8.44
C ALA A 63 -15.22 -6.35 8.91
N ARG A 64 -15.16 -7.35 8.01
CA ARG A 64 -15.47 -8.75 8.31
C ARG A 64 -14.24 -9.58 8.70
N GLY A 65 -13.04 -9.01 8.65
CA GLY A 65 -11.79 -9.76 8.78
C GLY A 65 -11.53 -10.73 7.63
N ASP A 66 -12.15 -10.52 6.47
CA ASP A 66 -11.99 -11.37 5.29
C ASP A 66 -10.88 -10.84 4.39
N LEU A 67 -9.72 -11.51 4.38
CA LEU A 67 -8.56 -11.07 3.60
C LEU A 67 -8.41 -11.80 2.25
N ARG A 68 -9.44 -12.50 1.78
CA ARG A 68 -9.37 -13.30 0.54
C ARG A 68 -9.30 -12.48 -0.74
N ARG A 69 -9.75 -11.22 -0.73
CA ARG A 69 -9.75 -10.31 -1.89
C ARG A 69 -8.69 -9.20 -1.80
N VAL A 70 -7.65 -9.40 -1.00
CA VAL A 70 -6.49 -8.49 -0.96
C VAL A 70 -5.83 -8.47 -2.34
N GLY A 71 -5.75 -7.28 -2.93
CA GLY A 71 -4.96 -7.01 -4.12
C GLY A 71 -3.57 -6.50 -3.74
N MET A 72 -2.59 -6.73 -4.60
CA MET A 72 -1.22 -6.25 -4.42
C MET A 72 -0.81 -5.43 -5.63
N SER A 73 -0.17 -4.29 -5.40
CA SER A 73 0.52 -3.51 -6.43
C SER A 73 1.93 -3.19 -5.97
N TRP A 74 2.83 -3.03 -6.92
CA TRP A 74 4.17 -2.53 -6.64
C TRP A 74 4.61 -1.64 -7.79
N ASP A 75 5.40 -0.63 -7.46
CA ASP A 75 6.07 0.24 -8.41
C ASP A 75 7.49 0.54 -7.94
N CYS A 76 8.34 0.96 -8.86
CA CYS A 76 9.69 1.43 -8.57
C CYS A 76 10.06 2.56 -9.54
N CYS A 77 11.26 3.13 -9.35
CA CYS A 77 11.79 4.13 -10.27
C CYS A 77 12.29 3.50 -11.57
#